data_AF-A0A672HJP3-F1
#
_entry.id   AF-A0A672HJP3-F1
#
_cell.length_a   1.000
_cell.length_b   1.000
_cell.length_c   1.000
_cell.angle_alpha   90.00
_cell.angle_beta   90.00
_cell.angle_gamma   90.00
#
_symmetry.space_group_name_H-M   'P 1'
#
loop_
_entity.id
_entity.type
_entity.pdbx_description
1 polymer ?
#
loop_
_entity_poly.entity_id
_entity_poly.type
_entity_poly.pdbx_seq_one_letter_code
_entity_poly.pdbx_strand_id
1 'polypeptide(L)'
;MTRAAVSFVLVLVALSYTFAKYVPKSGKRIPQTLSRGWGDQMIWAQTYEQGLYWSRSRNKPLMVLFHREDCPHSQALKQAFANEDDIQRTLDEDFVVLNLMVCCRAGGGGALTLQ
;
A
#
# COMPACT_ATOMS: atom_id res chain seq x y z
N MET A 1 28.45 -36.97 -9.15
CA MET A 1 28.72 -35.52 -8.99
C MET A 1 27.54 -34.64 -9.42
N THR A 2 26.77 -35.01 -10.44
CA THR A 2 25.62 -34.22 -10.94
C THR A 2 24.45 -34.08 -9.96
N ARG A 3 24.10 -35.14 -9.21
CA ARG A 3 23.00 -35.11 -8.21
C ARG A 3 23.23 -34.11 -7.07
N ALA A 4 24.45 -34.04 -6.55
CA ALA A 4 24.80 -33.11 -5.48
C ALA A 4 24.77 -31.65 -5.97
N ALA A 5 25.25 -31.41 -7.20
CA ALA A 5 25.19 -30.09 -7.82
C ALA A 5 23.74 -29.63 -8.06
N VAL A 6 22.86 -30.50 -8.55
CA VAL A 6 21.43 -30.18 -8.74
C VAL A 6 20.75 -29.88 -7.40
N SER A 7 21.03 -30.68 -6.38
CA SER A 7 20.51 -30.45 -5.02
C SER A 7 20.96 -29.11 -4.45
N PHE A 8 22.23 -28.75 -4.65
CA PHE A 8 22.79 -27.48 -4.20
C PHE A 8 22.19 -26.28 -4.95
N VAL A 9 21.99 -26.40 -6.27
CA VAL A 9 21.32 -25.37 -7.08
C VAL A 9 19.88 -25.14 -6.60
N LEU A 10 19.12 -26.21 -6.31
CA LEU A 10 17.76 -26.08 -5.79
C LEU A 10 17.72 -25.38 -4.42
N VAL A 11 18.68 -25.68 -3.54
CA VAL A 11 18.80 -25.01 -2.24
C VAL A 11 19.15 -23.53 -2.41
N LEU A 12 20.06 -23.19 -3.32
CA LEU A 12 20.42 -21.80 -3.60
C LEU A 12 19.25 -21.00 -4.19
N VAL A 13 18.45 -21.62 -5.07
CA VAL A 13 17.24 -21.01 -5.62
C VAL A 13 16.20 -20.79 -4.52
N ALA A 14 15.97 -21.77 -3.64
CA ALA A 14 15.04 -21.61 -2.53
C ALA A 14 15.48 -20.49 -1.56
N LEU A 15 16.79 -20.39 -1.28
CA LEU A 15 17.33 -19.33 -0.42
C LEU A 15 17.19 -17.96 -1.08
N SER A 16 17.44 -17.81 -2.38
CA SER A 16 17.34 -16.51 -3.06
C SER A 16 15.91 -15.95 -3.07
N TYR A 17 14.88 -16.80 -3.12
CA TYR A 17 13.48 -16.36 -2.97
C TYR A 17 13.19 -15.72 -1.61
N THR A 18 13.86 -16.18 -0.54
CA THR A 18 13.68 -15.58 0.81
C THR A 18 14.40 -14.25 0.99
N PHE A 19 15.37 -13.92 0.13
CA PHE A 19 16.16 -12.69 0.21
C PHE A 19 15.77 -11.62 -0.81
N ALA A 20 14.69 -11.80 -1.57
CA ALA A 20 14.21 -10.80 -2.50
C ALA A 20 13.60 -9.60 -1.74
N LYS A 21 14.46 -8.69 -1.26
CA LYS A 21 14.02 -7.39 -0.76
C LYS A 21 13.26 -6.67 -1.86
N TYR A 22 12.06 -6.21 -1.52
CA TYR A 22 11.22 -5.45 -2.42
C TYR A 22 11.98 -4.21 -2.92
N VAL A 23 12.12 -4.08 -4.24
CA VAL A 23 12.67 -2.88 -4.88
C VAL A 23 11.48 -2.08 -5.40
N PRO A 24 11.16 -0.92 -4.79
CA PRO A 24 10.04 -0.09 -5.19
C PRO A 24 10.11 0.30 -6.67
N LYS A 25 8.98 0.26 -7.38
CA LYS A 25 8.95 0.65 -8.81
C LYS A 25 9.27 2.15 -8.96
N SER A 26 10.28 2.44 -9.79
CA SER A 26 10.80 3.79 -10.08
C SER A 26 10.02 4.51 -11.21
N GLY A 27 8.69 4.33 -11.25
CA GLY A 27 7.83 5.02 -12.22
C GLY A 27 7.33 6.36 -11.67
N LYS A 28 7.04 7.32 -12.57
CA LYS A 28 6.51 8.68 -12.31
C LYS A 28 5.65 8.74 -11.04
N ARG A 29 6.27 9.06 -9.90
CA ARG A 29 5.62 8.99 -8.59
C ARG A 29 4.70 10.19 -8.41
N ILE A 30 3.45 9.90 -8.09
CA ILE A 30 2.48 10.89 -7.66
C ILE A 30 3.06 11.56 -6.39
N PRO A 31 2.92 12.89 -6.22
CA PRO A 31 3.61 13.63 -5.16
C PRO A 31 3.54 12.95 -3.79
N GLN A 32 4.70 12.91 -3.12
CA GLN A 32 4.97 12.28 -1.82
C GLN A 32 4.06 12.78 -0.66
N THR A 33 3.16 13.72 -0.92
CA THR A 33 2.23 14.27 0.07
C THR A 33 0.97 13.42 0.27
N LEU A 34 0.67 12.47 -0.61
CA LEU A 34 -0.54 11.63 -0.53
C LEU A 34 -0.40 10.42 0.38
N SER A 35 0.81 9.86 0.49
CA SER A 35 1.09 8.77 1.44
C SER A 35 0.93 9.26 2.88
N ARG A 36 1.25 10.53 3.16
CA ARG A 36 1.25 11.13 4.51
C ARG A 36 2.02 10.28 5.52
N GLY A 37 3.02 9.50 5.12
CA GLY A 37 3.76 8.57 5.99
C GLY A 37 3.09 7.20 6.20
N TRP A 38 2.14 6.80 5.35
CA TRP A 38 1.61 5.43 5.27
C TRP A 38 2.41 4.53 4.31
N GLY A 39 3.45 5.02 3.65
CA GLY A 39 4.22 4.27 2.66
C GLY A 39 4.48 5.12 1.44
N ASP A 40 5.58 5.87 1.50
CA ASP A 40 6.00 6.87 0.50
C ASP A 40 6.47 6.23 -0.82
N GLN A 41 6.67 4.92 -0.77
CA GLN A 41 7.12 4.09 -1.89
C GLN A 41 5.97 3.62 -2.80
N MET A 42 4.70 3.71 -2.35
CA MET A 42 3.54 3.18 -3.06
C MET A 42 2.81 4.21 -3.95
N ILE A 43 2.05 3.73 -4.93
CA ILE A 43 1.21 4.59 -5.79
C ILE A 43 -0.19 4.76 -5.19
N TRP A 44 -0.46 5.94 -4.64
CA TRP A 44 -1.76 6.31 -4.08
C TRP A 44 -2.68 6.95 -5.12
N ALA A 45 -3.93 6.50 -5.17
CA ALA A 45 -4.99 7.22 -5.87
C ALA A 45 -5.28 8.54 -5.15
N GLN A 46 -5.58 9.59 -5.92
CA GLN A 46 -5.86 10.92 -5.36
C GLN A 46 -7.33 11.11 -4.99
N THR A 47 -8.23 10.54 -5.78
CA THR A 47 -9.68 10.66 -5.62
C THR A 47 -10.34 9.30 -5.69
N TYR A 48 -11.54 9.20 -5.12
CA TYR A 48 -12.35 7.97 -5.17
C TYR A 48 -12.65 7.54 -6.62
N GLU A 49 -13.02 8.49 -7.47
CA GLU A 49 -13.30 8.25 -8.88
C GLU A 49 -12.09 7.70 -9.64
N GLN A 50 -10.90 8.28 -9.38
CA GLN A 50 -9.66 7.78 -9.97
C GLN A 50 -9.33 6.37 -9.47
N GLY A 51 -9.54 6.11 -8.17
CA GLY A 51 -9.37 4.80 -7.56
C GLY A 51 -10.27 3.74 -8.19
N LEU A 52 -11.56 4.06 -8.38
CA LEU A 52 -12.51 3.18 -9.06
C LEU A 52 -12.14 2.94 -10.53
N TYR A 53 -11.73 3.99 -11.25
CA TYR A 53 -11.26 3.87 -12.62
C TYR A 53 -10.04 2.94 -12.72
N TRP A 54 -9.06 3.08 -11.83
CA TRP A 54 -7.90 2.17 -11.77
C TRP A 54 -8.27 0.77 -11.36
N SER A 55 -9.17 0.60 -10.40
CA SER A 55 -9.65 -0.71 -9.96
C SER A 55 -10.25 -1.49 -11.13
N ARG A 56 -11.13 -0.84 -11.91
CA ARG A 56 -11.72 -1.43 -13.11
C ARG A 56 -10.72 -1.67 -14.22
N SER A 57 -9.86 -0.69 -14.53
CA SER A 57 -8.92 -0.79 -15.65
C SER A 57 -7.77 -1.78 -15.41
N ARG A 58 -7.33 -1.92 -14.16
CA ARG A 58 -6.25 -2.85 -13.77
C ARG A 58 -6.78 -4.18 -13.24
N ASN A 59 -8.10 -4.32 -13.12
CA ASN A 59 -8.77 -5.47 -12.51
C ASN A 59 -8.22 -5.81 -11.11
N LYS A 60 -8.06 -4.76 -10.28
CA LYS A 60 -7.54 -4.86 -8.91
C LYS A 60 -8.57 -4.35 -7.92
N PRO A 61 -8.71 -4.96 -6.72
CA PRO A 61 -9.57 -4.41 -5.67
C PRO A 61 -9.12 -3.02 -5.22
N LEU A 62 -10.08 -2.15 -4.90
CA LEU A 62 -9.84 -0.82 -4.31
C LEU A 62 -9.86 -0.92 -2.78
N MET A 63 -8.74 -0.61 -2.14
CA MET A 63 -8.64 -0.43 -0.69
C MET A 63 -8.74 1.06 -0.34
N VAL A 64 -9.76 1.42 0.42
CA VAL A 64 -9.95 2.78 0.92
C VAL A 64 -9.61 2.83 2.40
N LEU A 65 -8.60 3.61 2.73
CA LEU A 65 -8.11 3.77 4.08
C LEU A 65 -8.68 5.06 4.68
N PHE A 66 -9.65 4.91 5.57
CA PHE A 66 -10.19 6.01 6.37
C PHE A 66 -9.38 6.16 7.66
N HIS A 67 -8.77 7.32 7.86
CA HIS A 67 -8.02 7.59 9.09
C HIS A 67 -8.20 9.05 9.54
N ARG A 68 -7.76 9.33 10.77
CA ARG A 68 -7.79 10.67 11.37
C ARG A 68 -6.43 10.97 12.00
N GLU A 69 -5.94 12.18 11.83
CA GLU A 69 -4.59 12.54 12.30
C GLU A 69 -4.47 12.59 13.83
N ASP A 70 -5.56 12.94 14.53
CA ASP A 70 -5.66 13.06 15.99
C ASP A 70 -6.20 11.78 16.67
N CYS A 71 -6.31 10.66 15.95
CA CYS A 71 -6.73 9.39 16.52
C CYS A 71 -5.51 8.52 16.86
N PRO A 72 -5.28 8.16 18.14
CA PRO A 72 -4.12 7.37 18.55
C PRO A 72 -4.09 5.97 17.90
N HIS A 73 -5.26 5.37 17.67
CA HIS A 73 -5.35 4.09 16.97
C HIS A 73 -4.98 4.19 15.48
N SER A 74 -5.39 5.28 14.82
CA SER A 74 -4.99 5.53 13.43
C SER A 74 -3.49 5.79 13.32
N GLN A 75 -2.89 6.50 14.28
CA GLN A 75 -1.45 6.72 14.33
C GLN A 75 -0.68 5.41 14.57
N ALA A 76 -1.14 4.56 15.49
CA ALA A 76 -0.52 3.26 15.75
C ALA A 76 -0.58 2.35 14.51
N LEU A 77 -1.74 2.29 13.84
CA LEU A 77 -1.90 1.53 12.60
C LEU A 77 -0.98 2.07 11.49
N LYS A 78 -0.90 3.40 11.33
CA LYS A 78 0.01 4.04 10.37
C LYS A 78 1.46 3.63 10.59
N GLN A 79 1.92 3.64 11.84
CA GLN A 79 3.29 3.25 12.18
C GLN A 79 3.54 1.77 11.89
N ALA A 80 2.64 0.88 12.30
CA ALA A 80 2.76 -0.56 12.03
C ALA A 80 2.78 -0.84 10.52
N PHE A 81 1.91 -0.16 9.77
CA PHE A 81 1.79 -0.31 8.33
C PHE A 81 3.02 0.21 7.58
N ALA A 82 3.56 1.37 7.97
CA ALA A 82 4.72 1.98 7.32
C ALA A 82 6.03 1.21 7.57
N ASN A 83 6.10 0.39 8.63
CA ASN A 83 7.26 -0.41 8.97
C ASN A 83 7.25 -1.81 8.33
N GLU A 84 6.12 -2.25 7.79
CA GLU A 84 5.98 -3.60 7.23
C GLU A 84 6.10 -3.56 5.70
N ASP A 85 7.25 -3.98 5.18
CA ASP A 85 7.58 -3.94 3.76
C ASP A 85 6.71 -4.92 2.95
N ASP A 86 6.38 -6.09 3.51
CA ASP A 86 5.58 -7.11 2.83
C ASP A 86 4.15 -6.62 2.58
N ILE A 87 3.56 -5.91 3.55
CA ILE A 87 2.23 -5.29 3.40
C ILE A 87 2.27 -4.23 2.30
N GLN A 88 3.28 -3.36 2.30
CA GLN A 88 3.42 -2.31 1.29
C GLN A 88 3.60 -2.91 -0.11
N ARG A 89 4.38 -3.99 -0.23
CA ARG A 89 4.56 -4.72 -1.47
C ARG A 89 3.24 -5.32 -1.97
N THR A 90 2.54 -6.09 -1.14
CA THR A 90 1.26 -6.71 -1.53
C THR A 90 0.25 -5.66 -1.97
N LEU A 91 0.21 -4.51 -1.29
CA LEU A 91 -0.73 -3.45 -1.65
C LEU A 91 -0.37 -2.72 -2.94
N ASP A 92 0.91 -2.51 -3.25
CA ASP A 92 1.34 -1.96 -4.54
C ASP A 92 1.10 -2.96 -5.69
N GLU A 93 1.34 -4.26 -5.44
CA GLU A 93 1.25 -5.33 -6.43
C GLU A 93 -0.19 -5.75 -6.72
N ASP A 94 -1.09 -5.80 -5.74
CA ASP A 94 -2.41 -6.42 -5.88
C ASP A 94 -3.58 -5.45 -5.72
N PHE A 95 -3.37 -4.27 -5.11
CA PHE A 95 -4.44 -3.34 -4.79
C PHE A 95 -4.33 -2.01 -5.53
N VAL A 96 -5.44 -1.29 -5.57
CA VAL A 96 -5.44 0.17 -5.74
C VAL A 96 -5.70 0.76 -4.37
N VAL A 97 -4.82 1.63 -3.88
CA VAL A 97 -4.93 2.20 -2.54
C VAL A 97 -5.31 3.68 -2.58
N LEU A 98 -6.24 4.07 -1.71
CA LEU A 98 -6.71 5.45 -1.54
C LEU A 98 -6.66 5.85 -0.06
N ASN A 99 -6.03 6.99 0.23
CA ASN A 99 -5.88 7.53 1.59
C ASN A 99 -6.86 8.69 1.81
N LEU A 100 -7.86 8.50 2.68
CA LEU A 100 -8.84 9.52 3.03
C LEU A 100 -8.74 9.91 4.50
N MET A 101 -8.49 11.20 4.74
CA MET A 101 -8.56 11.78 6.07
C MET A 101 -9.99 12.21 6.37
N VAL A 102 -10.64 11.52 7.30
CA VAL A 102 -12.02 11.84 7.67
C VAL A 102 -11.98 12.84 8.81
N CYS A 103 -12.26 14.10 8.52
CA CYS A 103 -12.45 15.09 9.57
C CYS A 103 -13.79 14.83 10.27
N CYS A 104 -13.78 14.78 11.61
CA CYS A 104 -15.02 14.80 12.39
C CYS A 104 -15.54 16.23 12.45
N ARG A 105 -16.58 16.55 11.68
CA ARG A 105 -17.47 17.67 12.05
C ARG A 105 -18.30 17.23 13.25
N ALA A 106 -17.82 17.54 14.45
CA ALA A 106 -18.66 17.51 15.63
C ALA A 106 -19.68 18.65 15.51
N GLY A 107 -20.94 18.30 15.21
CA GLY A 107 -22.08 19.21 15.30
C GLY A 107 -22.77 19.52 13.97
N GLY A 108 -23.99 18.98 13.82
CA GLY A 108 -25.03 19.54 12.96
C GLY A 108 -25.22 18.86 11.60
N GLY A 109 -26.01 17.77 11.58
CA GLY A 109 -27.02 17.48 10.55
C GLY A 109 -26.67 17.59 9.05
N GLY A 110 -25.42 17.50 8.64
CA GLY A 110 -24.99 17.53 7.23
C GLY A 110 -24.39 16.20 6.83
N ALA A 111 -24.90 15.61 5.75
CA ALA A 111 -24.45 14.36 5.17
C ALA A 111 -22.91 14.25 5.08
N LEU A 112 -22.39 13.01 5.19
CA LEU A 112 -21.01 12.70 4.85
C LEU A 112 -20.73 13.11 3.40
N THR A 113 -20.21 14.32 3.19
CA THR A 113 -19.66 14.71 1.90
C THR A 113 -18.21 14.25 1.87
N LEU A 114 -17.96 13.18 1.10
CA LEU A 114 -16.66 12.89 0.53
C LEU A 114 -16.31 14.07 -0.40
N GLN A 115 -15.42 14.96 0.05
CA GLN A 115 -14.73 15.89 -0.85
C GLN A 115 -13.52 15.20 -1.47
#